data_AF-A0A101GG97-F1
#
_entry.id   AF-A0A101GG97-F1
#
_cell.length_a   1.000
_cell.length_b   1.000
_cell.length_c   1.000
_cell.angle_alpha   90.00
_cell.angle_beta   90.00
_cell.angle_gamma   90.00
#
_symmetry.space_group_name_H-M   'P 1'
#
loop_
_entity.id
_entity.type
_entity.pdbx_description
1 polymer ?
#
loop_
_entity_poly.entity_id
_entity_poly.type
_entity_poly.pdbx_seq_one_letter_code
_entity_poly.pdbx_strand_id
1 'polypeptide(L)'
;MGRFRRYGDFYPKSEPKKVKGGIKAQTRKGAFAKTWWGKRWIEVIESFEIGERLGRGRSYARKGQVVDLDIAKGRVGARVQGSRSKPYNILIENDTFPEEQWQQVITDLSGQPRFAASLLSGEMPRDVEEIFHQAGLALFPGEEELRFDCSCPDSSSPCKHIAA
;
A
#
# COMPACT_ATOMS: atom_id res chain seq x y z
N MET A 1 25.32 27.58 44.79
CA MET A 1 24.46 27.48 43.59
C MET A 1 25.15 26.61 42.54
N GLY A 2 24.96 25.29 42.60
CA GLY A 2 25.55 24.34 41.65
C GLY A 2 24.69 24.26 40.38
N ARG A 3 25.31 24.46 39.22
CA ARG A 3 24.66 24.32 37.91
C ARG A 3 24.51 22.84 37.56
N PHE A 4 23.29 22.33 37.62
CA PHE A 4 22.94 21.04 37.00
C PHE A 4 23.01 21.19 35.47
N ARG A 5 24.08 20.67 34.85
CA ARG A 5 24.12 20.45 33.39
C ARG A 5 23.18 19.27 33.08
N ARG A 6 22.09 19.53 32.36
CA ARG A 6 21.27 18.48 31.76
C ARG A 6 22.10 17.75 30.71
N TYR A 7 22.41 16.49 30.95
CA TYR A 7 22.89 15.56 29.93
C TYR A 7 21.67 15.11 29.11
N GLY A 8 21.32 15.88 28.08
CA GLY A 8 20.27 15.52 27.12
C GLY A 8 20.89 14.97 25.84
N ASP A 9 20.49 13.75 25.49
CA ASP A 9 20.40 13.20 24.13
C ASP A 9 21.69 13.08 23.28
N PHE A 10 22.45 12.00 23.54
CA PHE A 10 23.61 11.58 22.72
C PHE A 10 23.38 10.30 21.92
N TYR A 11 22.13 9.94 21.59
CA TYR A 11 21.86 8.80 20.71
C TYR A 11 21.48 9.27 19.30
N PRO A 12 22.23 8.89 18.25
CA PRO A 12 21.86 9.24 16.89
C PRO A 12 20.52 8.59 16.52
N LYS A 13 19.72 9.32 15.73
CA LYS A 13 18.43 8.84 15.25
C LYS A 13 18.61 7.54 14.48
N SER A 14 17.89 6.49 14.86
CA SER A 14 18.02 5.20 14.19
C SER A 14 17.63 5.29 12.71
N GLU A 15 18.55 4.90 11.82
CA GLU A 15 18.33 4.87 10.38
C GLU A 15 17.97 3.47 9.89
N PRO A 16 17.21 3.33 8.79
CA PRO A 16 16.93 2.03 8.18
C PRO A 16 18.22 1.40 7.66
N LYS A 17 18.38 0.09 7.87
CA LYS A 17 19.48 -0.66 7.26
C LYS A 17 19.28 -0.72 5.75
N LYS A 18 20.35 -0.69 4.96
CA LYS A 18 20.24 -0.75 3.49
C LYS A 18 19.94 -2.19 3.06
N VAL A 19 18.98 -2.35 2.16
CA VAL A 19 18.68 -3.62 1.48
C VAL A 19 19.42 -3.67 0.15
N LYS A 20 20.07 -4.80 -0.16
CA LYS A 20 20.60 -5.08 -1.50
C LYS A 20 19.49 -5.74 -2.32
N GLY A 21 19.17 -5.18 -3.48
CA GLY A 21 18.17 -5.77 -4.38
C GLY A 21 16.71 -5.60 -3.96
N GLY A 22 16.41 -4.75 -2.96
CA GLY A 22 15.02 -4.50 -2.55
C GLY A 22 14.19 -3.85 -3.65
N ILE A 23 12.88 -4.12 -3.63
CA ILE A 23 11.87 -3.59 -4.53
C ILE A 23 11.82 -2.07 -4.35
N LYS A 24 11.94 -1.34 -5.47
CA LYS A 24 11.95 0.12 -5.51
C LYS A 24 10.70 0.65 -6.18
N ALA A 25 10.19 1.75 -5.64
CA ALA A 25 9.18 2.54 -6.34
C ALA A 25 9.64 2.91 -7.75
N GLN A 26 8.76 2.77 -8.74
CA GLN A 26 9.07 3.09 -10.14
C GLN A 26 9.43 4.58 -10.33
N THR A 27 8.89 5.47 -9.50
CA THR A 27 9.15 6.92 -9.57
C THR A 27 10.14 7.36 -8.49
N ARG A 28 11.19 8.09 -8.91
CA ARG A 28 12.19 8.66 -7.98
C ARG A 28 11.67 9.93 -7.28
N LYS A 29 10.75 10.65 -7.91
CA LYS A 29 10.10 11.89 -7.44
C LYS A 29 8.67 11.96 -8.00
N GLY A 30 7.81 12.77 -7.38
CA GLY A 30 6.43 12.97 -7.83
C GLY A 30 5.45 11.88 -7.37
N ALA A 31 4.35 11.71 -8.10
CA ALA A 31 3.29 10.75 -7.77
C ALA A 31 3.80 9.28 -7.85
N PHE A 32 3.21 8.40 -7.04
CA PHE A 32 3.50 6.96 -7.05
C PHE A 32 2.76 6.21 -8.14
N ALA A 33 1.58 6.70 -8.54
CA ALA A 33 0.77 6.13 -9.60
C ALA A 33 0.61 7.10 -10.77
N LYS A 34 0.71 6.56 -11.98
CA LYS A 34 0.45 7.31 -13.23
C LYS A 34 -0.93 7.03 -13.78
N THR A 35 -1.42 5.81 -13.64
CA THR A 35 -2.74 5.38 -14.07
C THR A 35 -3.82 5.99 -13.18
N TRP A 36 -5.04 6.13 -13.72
CA TRP A 36 -6.17 6.66 -12.94
C TRP A 36 -6.49 5.75 -11.74
N TRP A 37 -6.50 4.42 -11.95
CA TRP A 37 -6.83 3.45 -10.91
C TRP A 37 -5.76 3.35 -9.83
N GLY A 38 -4.49 3.54 -10.20
CA GLY A 38 -3.41 3.60 -9.21
C GLY A 38 -3.50 4.89 -8.38
N LYS A 39 -3.94 6.01 -8.96
CA LYS A 39 -4.19 7.24 -8.19
C LYS A 39 -5.38 7.06 -7.26
N ARG A 40 -6.46 6.43 -7.74
CA ARG A 40 -7.64 6.11 -6.92
C ARG A 40 -7.28 5.21 -5.73
N TRP A 41 -6.41 4.22 -5.93
CA TRP A 41 -5.85 3.41 -4.83
C TRP A 41 -5.02 4.24 -3.84
N ILE A 42 -4.16 5.14 -4.34
CA ILE A 42 -3.38 6.03 -3.47
C ILE A 42 -4.30 6.96 -2.66
N GLU A 43 -5.40 7.44 -3.24
CA GLU A 43 -6.41 8.24 -2.54
C GLU A 43 -7.08 7.46 -1.41
N VAL A 44 -7.38 6.16 -1.60
CA VAL A 44 -7.86 5.29 -0.50
C VAL A 44 -6.83 5.18 0.61
N ILE A 45 -5.55 4.97 0.27
CA ILE A 45 -4.50 4.90 1.30
C ILE A 45 -4.29 6.25 2.00
N GLU A 46 -4.45 7.36 1.28
CA GLU A 46 -4.31 8.71 1.81
C GLU A 46 -5.49 9.16 2.67
N SER A 47 -6.63 8.49 2.57
CA SER A 47 -7.82 8.82 3.38
C SER A 47 -7.67 8.35 4.83
N PHE A 48 -6.90 7.28 5.07
CA PHE A 48 -6.39 6.98 6.41
C PHE A 48 -5.51 8.16 6.89
N GLU A 49 -5.73 8.65 8.12
CA GLU A 49 -4.99 9.77 8.74
C GLU A 49 -3.51 9.45 9.05
N ILE A 50 -2.75 9.02 8.04
CA ILE A 50 -1.37 8.53 8.13
C ILE A 50 -0.39 9.70 8.40
N GLY A 51 -0.76 10.93 8.02
CA GLY A 51 0.03 12.15 8.23
C GLY A 51 1.48 12.03 7.72
N GLU A 52 2.43 12.52 8.51
CA GLU A 52 3.88 12.47 8.20
C GLU A 52 4.45 11.05 7.99
N ARG A 53 3.71 9.99 8.40
CA ARG A 53 4.15 8.60 8.18
C ARG A 53 4.13 8.24 6.70
N LEU A 54 3.25 8.83 5.91
CA LEU A 54 3.14 8.59 4.48
C LEU A 54 4.40 9.10 3.76
N GLY A 55 4.89 10.29 4.14
CA GLY A 55 6.14 10.83 3.63
C GLY A 55 7.33 9.90 3.89
N ARG A 56 7.37 9.28 5.08
CA ARG A 56 8.40 8.29 5.44
C ARG A 56 8.25 6.98 4.68
N GLY A 57 7.03 6.45 4.54
CA GLY A 57 6.75 5.25 3.75
C GLY A 57 7.18 5.40 2.30
N ARG A 58 6.80 6.51 1.66
CA ARG A 58 7.27 6.90 0.32
C ARG A 58 8.80 6.95 0.22
N SER A 59 9.48 7.41 1.27
CA SER A 59 10.96 7.42 1.32
C SER A 59 11.54 5.99 1.36
N TYR A 60 10.92 5.09 2.13
CA TYR A 60 11.33 3.68 2.22
C TYR A 60 11.16 2.97 0.87
N ALA A 61 10.00 3.12 0.25
CA ALA A 61 9.70 2.57 -1.07
C ALA A 61 10.72 3.03 -2.13
N ARG A 62 11.04 4.33 -2.16
CA ARG A 62 12.03 4.89 -3.11
C ARG A 62 13.47 4.44 -2.83
N LYS A 63 13.81 4.20 -1.57
CA LYS A 63 15.14 3.71 -1.17
C LYS A 63 15.32 2.21 -1.41
N GLY A 64 14.26 1.49 -1.76
CA GLY A 64 14.31 0.06 -1.99
C GLY A 64 14.31 -0.74 -0.69
N GLN A 65 13.54 -0.29 0.31
CA GLN A 65 13.49 -0.93 1.63
C GLN A 65 12.49 -2.09 1.70
N VAL A 66 11.67 -2.27 0.68
CA VAL A 66 10.80 -3.44 0.55
C VAL A 66 11.67 -4.61 0.08
N VAL A 67 11.83 -5.62 0.91
CA VAL A 67 12.69 -6.80 0.66
C VAL A 67 11.99 -7.75 -0.32
N ASP A 68 10.70 -7.97 -0.11
CA ASP A 68 9.82 -8.79 -0.93
C ASP A 68 8.37 -8.38 -0.70
N LEU A 69 7.54 -8.78 -1.66
CA LEU A 69 6.12 -8.52 -1.74
C LEU A 69 5.44 -9.79 -2.26
N ASP A 70 4.40 -10.23 -1.56
CA ASP A 70 3.55 -11.35 -1.91
C ASP A 70 2.11 -10.87 -1.99
N ILE A 71 1.42 -11.20 -3.08
CA ILE A 71 0.07 -10.74 -3.36
C ILE A 71 -0.80 -11.97 -3.61
N ALA A 72 -1.80 -12.14 -2.75
CA ALA A 72 -2.82 -13.17 -2.84
C ALA A 72 -4.22 -12.55 -2.83
N LYS A 73 -5.25 -13.35 -3.07
CA LYS A 73 -6.65 -12.89 -3.00
C LYS A 73 -6.93 -12.32 -1.61
N GLY A 74 -7.36 -11.05 -1.55
CA GLY A 74 -7.68 -10.34 -0.29
C GLY A 74 -6.47 -10.06 0.61
N ARG A 75 -5.24 -10.28 0.15
CA ARG A 75 -4.06 -10.21 1.02
C ARG A 75 -2.81 -9.71 0.30
N VAL A 76 -2.12 -8.76 0.91
CA VAL A 76 -0.78 -8.31 0.52
C VAL A 76 0.16 -8.48 1.71
N GLY A 77 1.12 -9.39 1.57
CA GLY A 77 2.22 -9.57 2.52
C GLY A 77 3.49 -8.89 2.02
N ALA A 78 4.25 -8.26 2.92
CA ALA A 78 5.55 -7.71 2.56
C ALA A 78 6.54 -7.77 3.71
N ARG A 79 7.82 -7.73 3.39
CA ARG A 79 8.89 -7.52 4.38
C ARG A 79 9.58 -6.19 4.13
N VAL A 80 9.55 -5.30 5.11
CA VAL A 80 10.11 -3.94 4.98
C VAL A 80 11.24 -3.74 5.97
N GLN A 81 12.42 -3.41 5.46
CA GLN A 81 13.60 -3.19 6.26
C GLN A 81 13.55 -1.83 6.96
N GLY A 82 13.50 -1.87 8.29
CA GLY A 82 13.66 -0.70 9.15
C GLY A 82 15.06 -0.63 9.77
N SER A 83 15.16 -0.07 10.97
CA SER A 83 16.44 0.05 11.70
C SER A 83 16.90 -1.24 12.40
N ARG A 84 15.99 -2.21 12.61
CA ARG A 84 16.31 -3.52 13.23
C ARG A 84 17.09 -4.43 12.29
N SER A 85 17.75 -5.46 12.84
CA SER A 85 18.48 -6.46 12.06
C SER A 85 17.57 -7.31 11.18
N LYS A 86 16.38 -7.64 11.65
CA LYS A 86 15.35 -8.35 10.87
C LYS A 86 14.36 -7.34 10.26
N PRO A 87 13.97 -7.50 8.99
CA PRO A 87 12.85 -6.76 8.40
C PRO A 87 11.56 -6.94 9.21
N TYR A 88 10.67 -5.95 9.14
CA TYR A 88 9.33 -6.07 9.69
C TYR A 88 8.42 -6.76 8.68
N ASN A 89 7.65 -7.72 9.15
CA ASN A 89 6.54 -8.30 8.40
C ASN A 89 5.37 -7.31 8.41
N ILE A 90 4.78 -7.12 7.23
CA ILE A 90 3.62 -6.29 6.94
C ILE A 90 2.55 -7.15 6.32
N LEU A 91 1.31 -6.87 6.69
CA LEU A 91 0.13 -7.51 6.17
C LEU A 91 -0.95 -6.45 5.93
N ILE A 92 -1.48 -6.41 4.72
CA ILE A 92 -2.67 -5.66 4.34
C ILE A 92 -3.71 -6.67 3.91
N GLU A 93 -4.90 -6.63 4.51
CA GLU A 93 -5.99 -7.56 4.23
C GLU A 93 -7.25 -6.79 3.86
N ASN A 94 -8.03 -7.39 2.96
CA ASN A 94 -9.37 -6.98 2.59
C ASN A 94 -10.24 -8.24 2.41
N ASP A 95 -11.54 -8.09 2.59
CA ASP A 95 -12.48 -9.13 2.26
C ASP A 95 -12.51 -9.35 0.73
N THR A 96 -12.60 -10.61 0.33
CA THR A 96 -12.74 -10.95 -1.08
C THR A 96 -14.20 -10.86 -1.50
N PHE A 97 -14.44 -10.47 -2.75
CA PHE A 97 -15.80 -10.48 -3.29
C PHE A 97 -16.40 -11.89 -3.24
N PRO A 98 -17.71 -12.02 -2.94
CA PRO A 98 -18.43 -13.27 -3.10
C PRO A 98 -18.31 -13.83 -4.51
N GLU A 99 -18.14 -15.14 -4.64
CA GLU A 99 -17.88 -15.80 -5.93
C GLU A 99 -18.97 -15.47 -6.97
N GLU A 100 -20.24 -15.45 -6.57
CA GLU A 100 -21.36 -15.13 -7.45
C GLU A 100 -21.27 -13.70 -8.04
N GLN A 101 -21.05 -12.69 -7.19
CA GLN A 101 -20.91 -11.31 -7.64
C GLN A 101 -19.64 -11.12 -8.48
N TRP A 102 -18.56 -11.83 -8.14
CA TRP A 102 -17.32 -11.80 -8.92
C TRP A 102 -17.50 -12.40 -10.32
N GLN A 103 -18.24 -13.51 -10.44
CA GLN A 103 -18.56 -14.10 -11.74
C GLN A 103 -19.48 -13.20 -12.57
N GLN A 104 -20.40 -12.48 -11.93
CA GLN A 104 -21.22 -11.47 -12.60
C GLN A 104 -20.34 -10.37 -13.21
N VAL A 105 -19.40 -9.80 -12.44
CA VAL A 105 -18.44 -8.79 -12.95
C VAL A 105 -17.63 -9.32 -14.13
N ILE A 106 -17.11 -10.55 -14.06
CA ILE A 106 -16.36 -11.16 -15.18
C ILE A 106 -17.24 -11.29 -16.43
N THR A 107 -18.50 -11.71 -16.26
CA THR A 107 -19.47 -11.84 -17.36
C THR A 107 -19.72 -10.50 -18.03
N ASP A 108 -19.94 -9.45 -17.25
CA ASP A 108 -20.24 -8.11 -17.77
C ASP A 108 -19.02 -7.48 -18.47
N LEU A 109 -17.81 -7.69 -17.94
CA LEU A 109 -16.58 -7.23 -18.58
C LEU A 109 -16.27 -7.98 -19.87
N SER A 110 -16.49 -9.29 -19.90
CA SER A 110 -16.21 -10.13 -21.08
C SER A 110 -17.27 -9.99 -22.17
N GLY A 111 -18.51 -9.64 -21.81
CA GLY A 111 -19.60 -9.38 -22.75
C GLY A 111 -19.40 -8.14 -23.62
N GLN A 112 -18.46 -7.25 -23.28
CA GLN A 112 -18.19 -6.02 -24.00
C GLN A 112 -16.77 -6.05 -24.62
N PRO A 113 -16.64 -6.18 -25.96
CA PRO A 113 -15.34 -6.27 -26.62
C PRO A 113 -14.36 -5.13 -26.28
N ARG A 114 -14.87 -3.93 -26.01
CA ARG A 114 -14.09 -2.77 -25.58
C ARG A 114 -13.36 -3.01 -24.25
N PHE A 115 -14.05 -3.56 -23.25
CA PHE A 115 -13.45 -3.85 -21.94
C PHE A 115 -12.44 -4.98 -22.04
N ALA A 116 -12.81 -6.07 -22.71
CA ALA A 116 -11.91 -7.19 -22.94
C ALA A 116 -10.61 -6.74 -23.63
N ALA A 117 -10.70 -5.97 -24.72
CA ALA A 117 -9.52 -5.45 -25.43
C ALA A 117 -8.64 -4.55 -24.55
N SER A 118 -9.25 -3.63 -23.79
CA SER A 118 -8.52 -2.71 -22.90
C SER A 118 -7.76 -3.48 -21.81
N LEU A 119 -8.44 -4.41 -21.13
CA LEU A 119 -7.84 -5.22 -20.07
C LEU A 119 -6.71 -6.13 -20.61
N LEU A 120 -6.88 -6.70 -21.80
CA LEU A 120 -5.82 -7.47 -22.48
C LEU A 120 -4.58 -6.61 -22.81
N SER A 121 -4.77 -5.32 -23.10
CA SER A 121 -3.66 -4.36 -23.24
C SER A 121 -3.06 -3.88 -21.91
N GLY A 122 -3.57 -4.35 -20.77
CA GLY A 122 -3.14 -3.91 -19.44
C GLY A 122 -3.68 -2.54 -19.04
N GLU A 123 -4.71 -2.04 -19.74
CA GLU A 123 -5.36 -0.78 -19.44
C GLU A 123 -6.67 -1.03 -18.68
N MET A 124 -6.84 -0.34 -17.54
CA MET A 124 -8.10 -0.37 -16.80
C MET A 124 -9.08 0.64 -17.43
N PRO A 125 -10.26 0.21 -17.93
CA PRO A 125 -11.28 1.12 -18.46
C PRO A 125 -11.76 2.12 -17.40
N ARG A 126 -12.05 3.37 -17.78
CA ARG A 126 -12.46 4.40 -16.79
C ARG A 126 -13.84 4.18 -16.21
N ASP A 127 -14.69 3.53 -16.98
CA ASP A 127 -16.08 3.17 -16.71
C ASP A 127 -16.20 1.79 -16.06
N VAL A 128 -15.09 1.15 -15.68
CA VAL A 128 -15.09 -0.17 -15.04
C VAL A 128 -15.81 -0.17 -13.68
N GLU A 129 -15.75 0.94 -12.92
CA GLU A 129 -16.38 1.04 -11.60
C GLU A 129 -17.90 0.87 -11.69
N GLU A 130 -18.52 1.31 -12.79
CA GLU A 130 -19.95 1.12 -13.05
C GLU A 130 -20.32 -0.37 -13.14
N ILE A 131 -19.43 -1.20 -13.71
CA ILE A 131 -19.65 -2.65 -13.78
C ILE A 131 -19.61 -3.29 -12.40
N PHE A 132 -18.71 -2.83 -11.52
CA PHE A 132 -18.71 -3.28 -10.13
C PHE A 132 -19.99 -2.84 -9.41
N HIS A 133 -20.43 -1.60 -9.61
CA HIS A 133 -21.64 -1.09 -9.00
C HIS A 133 -22.92 -1.82 -9.43
N GLN A 134 -23.00 -2.24 -10.70
CA GLN A 134 -24.12 -3.06 -11.20
C GLN A 134 -24.20 -4.42 -10.50
N ALA A 135 -23.07 -4.98 -10.08
CA ALA A 135 -22.99 -6.21 -9.28
C ALA A 135 -23.15 -5.96 -7.77
N GLY A 136 -23.40 -4.71 -7.33
CA GLY A 136 -23.48 -4.33 -5.92
C GLY A 136 -22.14 -4.31 -5.20
N LEU A 137 -21.04 -4.16 -5.94
CA LEU A 137 -19.66 -4.12 -5.43
C LEU A 137 -19.04 -2.72 -5.63
N ALA A 138 -17.94 -2.48 -4.93
CA ALA A 138 -17.04 -1.37 -5.19
C ALA A 138 -15.68 -1.92 -5.61
N LEU A 139 -15.09 -1.39 -6.69
CA LEU A 139 -13.76 -1.82 -7.14
C LEU A 139 -12.66 -1.50 -6.10
N PHE A 140 -12.81 -0.36 -5.41
CA PHE A 140 -11.89 0.07 -4.37
C PHE A 140 -12.53 -0.08 -3.00
N PRO A 141 -11.80 -0.62 -2.00
CA PRO A 141 -12.33 -0.79 -0.66
C PRO A 141 -12.57 0.55 0.03
N GLY A 142 -13.55 0.59 0.92
CA GLY A 142 -13.67 1.64 1.93
C GLY A 142 -12.58 1.56 3.00
N GLU A 143 -12.50 2.58 3.86
CA GLU A 143 -11.49 2.62 4.94
C GLU A 143 -11.64 1.46 5.93
N GLU A 144 -12.88 1.14 6.31
CA GLU A 144 -13.21 0.09 7.28
C GLU A 144 -12.97 -1.33 6.75
N GLU A 145 -12.81 -1.49 5.43
CA GLU A 145 -12.58 -2.79 4.79
C GLU A 145 -11.10 -3.20 4.81
N LEU A 146 -10.18 -2.24 4.95
CA LEU A 146 -8.75 -2.52 4.99
C LEU A 146 -8.26 -2.73 6.41
N ARG A 147 -7.62 -3.89 6.61
CA ARG A 147 -6.98 -4.26 7.87
C ARG A 147 -5.47 -4.26 7.66
N PHE A 148 -4.75 -3.67 8.62
CA PHE A 148 -3.30 -3.57 8.56
C PHE A 148 -2.65 -4.16 9.80
N ASP A 149 -1.66 -5.02 9.60
CA ASP A 149 -0.78 -5.52 10.64
C ASP A 149 0.69 -5.27 10.29
N CYS A 150 1.47 -4.94 11.32
CA CYS A 150 2.89 -4.71 11.19
C CYS A 150 3.60 -5.10 12.49
N SER A 151 4.60 -5.98 12.36
CA SER A 151 5.46 -6.44 13.48
C SER A 151 6.37 -5.36 14.11
N CYS A 152 6.19 -4.08 13.77
CA CYS A 152 6.99 -2.99 14.31
C CYS A 152 6.38 -2.46 15.61
N PRO A 153 7.19 -1.88 16.52
CA PRO A 153 6.71 -1.38 17.81
C PRO A 153 5.96 -0.04 17.73
N ASP A 154 5.62 0.43 16.52
CA ASP A 154 4.82 1.65 16.34
C ASP A 154 3.35 1.31 16.63
N SER A 155 2.73 2.01 17.57
CA SER A 155 1.31 1.83 17.91
C SER A 155 0.35 2.40 16.87
N SER A 156 0.88 3.07 15.84
CA SER A 156 0.09 3.69 14.78
C SER A 156 -0.21 2.69 13.66
N SER A 157 -1.46 2.62 13.22
CA SER A 157 -1.89 1.84 12.06
C SER A 157 -2.69 2.73 11.12
N PRO A 158 -2.28 2.92 9.85
CA PRO A 158 -1.07 2.41 9.20
C PRO A 158 0.24 3.05 9.71
N CYS A 159 1.26 2.22 9.94
CA CYS A 159 2.61 2.71 10.23
C CYS A 159 3.38 3.07 8.94
N LYS A 160 4.57 3.68 9.08
CA LYS A 160 5.44 4.03 7.93
C LYS A 160 5.88 2.83 7.08
N HIS A 161 5.86 1.62 7.62
CA HIS A 161 6.24 0.39 6.89
C HIS A 161 5.06 -0.16 6.09
N ILE A 162 3.83 -0.01 6.58
CA ILE A 162 2.61 -0.32 5.80
C ILE A 162 2.48 0.65 4.63
N ALA A 163 2.84 1.92 4.84
CA ALA A 163 2.83 2.94 3.80
C ALA A 163 3.99 2.86 2.78
N ALA A 164 4.90 1.87 2.89
CA ALA A 164 6.10 1.72 2.06
C ALA A 164 5.90 0.63 0.99
#